data_AF-A0A822DVV6-F1
#
_entry.id   AF-A0A822DVV6-F1
#
_cell.length_a   1.000
_cell.length_b   1.000
_cell.length_c   1.000
_cell.angle_alpha   90.00
_cell.angle_beta   90.00
_cell.angle_gamma   90.00
#
_symmetry.space_group_name_H-M   'P 1'
#
loop_
_entity.id
_entity.type
_entity.pdbx_description
1 polymer ?
#
loop_
_entity_poly.entity_id
_entity_poly.type
_entity_poly.pdbx_seq_one_letter_code
_entity_poly.pdbx_strand_id
1 'polypeptide(L)'
;SIDAGGPYRDSVTCICSDICSTRLPLFILCPNGRTGSGSNQDRWIPNVFLPKESIPNIFRNQYRFVGQLMGIAIRQKHYLDLKFPTLLWKQLVREPITLEDIEAIDMQSFTIIKEMEMQIEQSQLINSNIDIDYLFSSIMSELRFDVASSAGQTYELVPGGKDIPITAANFKDYCRKYREYRLNEFSRQIDFIR
;
A
#
# COMPACT_ATOMS: atom_id res chain seq x y z
N SER A 1 -5.43 -29.22 -37.82
CA SER A 1 -4.82 -28.97 -36.49
C SER A 1 -5.80 -28.17 -35.68
N ILE A 2 -6.16 -28.63 -34.47
CA ILE A 2 -7.02 -27.84 -33.58
C ILE A 2 -6.13 -26.74 -32.99
N ASP A 3 -6.52 -25.47 -33.17
CA ASP A 3 -5.82 -24.33 -32.57
C ASP A 3 -6.06 -24.34 -31.04
N ALA A 4 -5.20 -25.08 -30.33
CA ALA A 4 -5.20 -25.13 -28.87
C ALA A 4 -4.60 -23.85 -28.24
N GLY A 5 -4.11 -22.91 -29.05
CA GLY A 5 -3.54 -21.65 -28.57
C GLY A 5 -4.61 -20.66 -28.09
N GLY A 6 -5.78 -20.64 -28.73
CA GLY A 6 -6.92 -19.79 -28.34
C GLY A 6 -7.43 -20.07 -26.91
N PRO A 7 -7.89 -21.29 -26.61
CA PRO A 7 -8.44 -21.63 -25.29
C PRO A 7 -7.46 -21.40 -24.12
N TYR A 8 -6.16 -21.62 -24.37
CA TYR A 8 -5.11 -21.34 -23.38
C TYR A 8 -5.00 -19.84 -23.09
N ARG A 9 -4.93 -18.99 -24.13
CA ARG A 9 -4.84 -17.54 -23.99
C ARG A 9 -6.08 -16.96 -23.30
N ASP A 10 -7.25 -17.48 -23.64
CA ASP A 10 -8.52 -17.07 -23.02
C ASP A 10 -8.50 -17.39 -21.52
N SER A 11 -8.04 -18.59 -21.14
CA SER A 11 -7.92 -19.00 -19.74
C SER A 11 -6.95 -18.10 -18.95
N VAL A 12 -5.79 -17.78 -19.52
CA VAL A 12 -4.82 -16.86 -18.88
C VAL A 12 -5.39 -15.45 -18.73
N THR A 13 -6.11 -14.98 -19.74
CA THR A 13 -6.78 -13.67 -19.71
C THR A 13 -7.84 -13.61 -18.61
N CYS A 14 -8.67 -14.67 -18.48
CA CYS A 14 -9.64 -14.78 -17.39
C CYS A 14 -8.95 -14.77 -16.02
N ILE A 15 -7.84 -15.50 -15.85
CA ILE A 15 -7.08 -15.50 -14.59
C ILE A 15 -6.56 -14.09 -14.25
N CYS A 16 -5.98 -13.36 -15.21
CA CYS A 16 -5.54 -11.98 -15.00
C CYS A 16 -6.71 -11.06 -14.61
N SER A 17 -7.85 -11.20 -15.30
CA SER A 17 -9.06 -10.45 -14.96
C SER A 17 -9.54 -10.75 -13.54
N ASP A 18 -9.53 -12.02 -13.13
CA ASP A 18 -9.96 -12.43 -11.79
C ASP A 18 -9.03 -11.91 -10.69
N ILE A 19 -7.70 -11.96 -10.91
CA ILE A 19 -6.68 -11.40 -10.02
C ILE A 19 -6.91 -9.90 -9.83
N CYS A 20 -7.27 -9.17 -10.89
CA CYS A 20 -7.54 -7.74 -10.88
C CYS A 20 -9.05 -7.45 -10.82
N SER A 21 -9.77 -8.15 -9.94
CA SER A 21 -11.20 -7.94 -9.71
C SER A 21 -11.57 -8.13 -8.24
N THR A 22 -12.82 -7.79 -7.90
CA THR A 22 -13.38 -8.04 -6.56
C THR A 22 -13.79 -9.49 -6.32
N ARG A 23 -13.63 -10.40 -7.30
CA ARG A 23 -13.99 -11.82 -7.17
C ARG A 23 -13.06 -12.58 -6.24
N LEU A 24 -11.80 -12.17 -6.15
CA LEU A 24 -10.79 -12.77 -5.29
C LEU A 24 -10.25 -11.70 -4.34
N PRO A 25 -10.31 -11.88 -3.01
CA PRO A 25 -9.79 -10.91 -2.06
C PRO A 25 -8.26 -10.90 -1.98
N LEU A 26 -7.55 -11.41 -3.00
CA LEU A 26 -6.09 -11.59 -3.03
C LEU A 26 -5.36 -10.27 -3.32
N PHE A 27 -5.90 -9.50 -4.25
CA PHE A 27 -5.49 -8.14 -4.54
C PHE A 27 -6.70 -7.22 -4.38
N ILE A 28 -6.43 -5.98 -4.04
CA ILE A 28 -7.45 -4.94 -3.83
C ILE A 28 -7.10 -3.75 -4.70
N LEU A 29 -8.11 -3.00 -5.13
CA LEU A 29 -7.89 -1.73 -5.82
C LEU A 29 -7.10 -0.79 -4.90
N CYS A 30 -6.11 -0.08 -5.43
CA CYS A 30 -5.27 0.82 -4.63
C CYS A 30 -6.08 1.97 -4.01
N PRO A 31 -5.57 2.65 -2.96
CA PRO A 31 -6.26 3.78 -2.35
C PRO A 31 -6.72 4.85 -3.35
N ASN A 32 -5.85 5.28 -4.27
CA ASN A 32 -6.18 6.23 -5.33
C ASN A 32 -7.34 5.77 -6.23
N GLY A 33 -7.44 4.47 -6.51
CA GLY A 33 -8.54 3.91 -7.28
C GLY A 33 -9.87 3.87 -6.53
N ARG A 34 -9.82 3.70 -5.20
CA ARG A 34 -11.03 3.73 -4.35
C ARG A 34 -11.52 5.15 -4.09
N THR A 35 -10.61 6.13 -4.03
CA THR A 35 -10.95 7.54 -3.82
C THR A 35 -11.14 8.32 -5.13
N GLY A 36 -10.79 7.74 -6.27
CA GLY A 36 -10.83 8.42 -7.58
C GLY A 36 -9.87 9.61 -7.68
N SER A 37 -8.80 9.62 -6.87
CA SER A 37 -7.88 10.74 -6.73
C SER A 37 -6.44 10.29 -6.98
N GLY A 38 -5.64 11.12 -7.65
CA GLY A 38 -4.23 10.81 -7.92
C GLY A 38 -4.00 9.83 -9.07
N SER A 39 -2.79 9.31 -9.18
CA SER A 39 -2.36 8.37 -10.23
C SER A 39 -2.74 6.92 -9.92
N ASN A 40 -2.57 6.02 -10.90
CA ASN A 40 -2.73 4.56 -10.72
C ASN A 40 -4.13 4.11 -10.26
N GLN A 41 -5.18 4.85 -10.59
CA GLN A 41 -6.56 4.57 -10.13
C GLN A 41 -7.11 3.21 -10.60
N ASP A 42 -6.53 2.63 -11.64
CA ASP A 42 -6.91 1.32 -12.18
C ASP A 42 -6.02 0.17 -11.65
N ARG A 43 -5.13 0.46 -10.69
CA ARG A 43 -4.10 -0.47 -10.24
C ARG A 43 -4.48 -1.25 -8.99
N TRP A 44 -4.03 -2.49 -8.97
CA TRP A 44 -4.31 -3.48 -7.94
C TRP A 44 -3.05 -3.76 -7.11
N ILE A 45 -3.20 -3.74 -5.79
CA ILE A 45 -2.16 -3.99 -4.79
C ILE A 45 -2.48 -5.25 -3.98
N PRO A 46 -1.48 -5.95 -3.41
CA PRO A 46 -1.75 -7.10 -2.57
C PRO A 46 -2.67 -6.71 -1.41
N ASN A 47 -3.59 -7.59 -1.05
CA ASN A 47 -4.35 -7.41 0.16
C ASN A 47 -3.41 -7.38 1.38
N VAL A 48 -3.60 -6.41 2.26
CA VAL A 48 -2.70 -6.15 3.39
C VAL A 48 -3.04 -7.08 4.55
N PHE A 49 -2.01 -7.69 5.14
CA PHE A 49 -2.09 -8.40 6.40
C PHE A 49 -1.14 -7.73 7.38
N LEU A 50 -1.67 -7.23 8.49
CA LEU A 50 -0.89 -6.45 9.44
C LEU A 50 0.36 -7.22 9.93
N PRO A 51 1.49 -6.55 10.23
CA PRO A 51 2.73 -7.21 10.64
C PRO A 51 2.58 -8.23 11.78
N LYS A 52 1.67 -7.99 12.73
CA LYS A 52 1.38 -8.88 13.86
C LYS A 52 0.46 -10.07 13.51
N GLU A 53 -0.15 -10.06 12.33
CA GLU A 53 -1.07 -11.10 11.87
C GLU A 53 -0.38 -12.10 10.94
N SER A 54 -0.77 -13.36 11.04
CA SER A 54 -0.29 -14.41 10.14
C SER A 54 -1.10 -14.37 8.84
N ILE A 55 -0.42 -14.32 7.69
CA ILE A 55 -1.09 -14.46 6.38
C ILE A 55 -1.72 -15.86 6.31
N PRO A 56 -3.03 -16.05 6.06
CA PRO A 56 -3.61 -17.39 6.04
C PRO A 56 -3.00 -18.25 4.91
N ASN A 57 -2.88 -19.57 5.14
CA ASN A 57 -2.23 -20.48 4.18
C ASN A 57 -2.84 -20.43 2.78
N ILE A 58 -4.16 -20.23 2.69
CA ILE A 58 -4.85 -20.08 1.41
C ILE A 58 -4.30 -18.89 0.61
N PHE A 59 -4.10 -17.73 1.24
CA PHE A 59 -3.52 -16.54 0.62
C PHE A 59 -2.06 -16.78 0.21
N ARG A 60 -1.26 -17.43 1.06
CA ARG A 60 0.14 -17.78 0.73
C ARG A 60 0.21 -18.64 -0.54
N ASN A 61 -0.64 -19.66 -0.63
CA ASN A 61 -0.70 -20.55 -1.79
C ASN A 61 -1.18 -19.81 -3.04
N GLN A 62 -2.15 -18.91 -2.90
CA GLN A 62 -2.64 -18.08 -4.00
C GLN A 62 -1.58 -17.09 -4.50
N TYR A 63 -0.82 -16.44 -3.62
CA TYR A 63 0.31 -15.59 -4.02
C TYR A 63 1.41 -16.40 -4.73
N ARG A 64 1.74 -17.60 -4.23
CA ARG A 64 2.67 -18.52 -4.92
C ARG A 64 2.19 -18.91 -6.29
N PHE A 65 0.88 -19.16 -6.45
CA PHE A 65 0.29 -19.45 -7.74
C PHE A 65 0.46 -18.28 -8.72
N VAL A 66 0.26 -17.04 -8.28
CA VAL A 66 0.51 -15.86 -9.12
C VAL A 66 1.98 -15.80 -9.55
N GLY A 67 2.92 -16.04 -8.64
CA GLY A 67 4.34 -16.14 -8.96
C GLY A 67 4.67 -17.21 -10.01
N GLN A 68 4.09 -18.40 -9.85
CA GLN A 68 4.23 -19.49 -10.81
C GLN A 68 3.65 -19.14 -12.18
N LEU A 69 2.47 -18.51 -12.23
CA LEU A 69 1.84 -18.03 -13.45
C LEU A 69 2.75 -17.02 -14.17
N MET A 70 3.33 -16.07 -13.43
CA MET A 70 4.29 -15.11 -13.96
C MET A 70 5.53 -15.80 -14.54
N GLY A 71 6.10 -16.76 -13.81
CA GLY A 71 7.26 -17.53 -14.28
C GLY A 71 6.96 -18.37 -15.52
N ILE A 72 5.76 -18.95 -15.63
CA ILE A 72 5.31 -19.66 -16.83
C ILE A 72 5.18 -18.69 -18.00
N ALA A 73 4.52 -17.55 -17.80
CA ALA A 73 4.30 -16.56 -18.84
C ALA A 73 5.63 -16.01 -19.41
N ILE A 74 6.60 -15.72 -18.54
CA ILE A 74 7.95 -15.27 -18.95
C ILE A 74 8.63 -16.33 -19.84
N ARG A 75 8.64 -17.60 -19.42
CA ARG A 75 9.28 -18.70 -20.19
C ARG A 75 8.61 -18.93 -21.54
N GLN A 76 7.30 -18.74 -21.61
CA GLN A 76 6.52 -18.93 -22.83
C GLN A 76 6.42 -17.67 -23.69
N LYS A 77 7.04 -16.54 -23.27
CA LYS A 77 6.93 -15.23 -23.93
C LYS A 77 5.47 -14.79 -24.09
N HIS A 78 4.65 -15.07 -23.08
CA HIS A 78 3.25 -14.70 -22.99
C HIS A 78 3.10 -13.46 -22.11
N TYR A 79 2.25 -12.52 -22.51
CA TYR A 79 1.98 -11.29 -21.75
C TYR A 79 0.83 -11.51 -20.76
N LEU A 80 1.06 -11.21 -19.48
CA LEU A 80 -0.01 -11.17 -18.48
C LEU A 80 -0.51 -9.74 -18.36
N ASP A 81 -1.83 -9.52 -18.54
CA ASP A 81 -2.46 -8.22 -18.33
C ASP A 81 -2.74 -7.97 -16.84
N LEU A 82 -1.67 -7.96 -16.04
CA LEU A 82 -1.73 -7.66 -14.61
C LEU A 82 -1.64 -6.15 -14.39
N LYS A 83 -2.70 -5.59 -13.82
CA LYS A 83 -2.82 -4.15 -13.55
C LYS A 83 -2.11 -3.75 -12.24
N PHE A 84 -0.86 -4.15 -12.09
CA PHE A 84 -0.06 -3.81 -10.91
C PHE A 84 0.63 -2.44 -11.08
N PRO A 85 0.78 -1.66 -9.99
CA PRO A 85 1.56 -0.42 -10.01
C PRO A 85 3.07 -0.71 -10.01
N THR A 86 3.87 0.27 -10.47
CA THR A 86 5.34 0.18 -10.57
C THR A 86 6.01 -0.34 -9.31
N LEU A 87 5.54 0.07 -8.12
CA LEU A 87 6.11 -0.34 -6.85
C LEU A 87 6.15 -1.87 -6.67
N LEU A 88 5.13 -2.60 -7.13
CA LEU A 88 5.12 -4.06 -6.99
C LEU A 88 6.14 -4.70 -7.94
N TRP A 89 6.26 -4.18 -9.17
CA TRP A 89 7.24 -4.66 -10.13
C TRP A 89 8.67 -4.47 -9.60
N LYS A 90 8.96 -3.32 -8.99
CA LYS A 90 10.22 -3.04 -8.29
C LYS A 90 10.49 -4.08 -7.20
N GLN A 91 9.53 -4.30 -6.29
CA GLN A 91 9.70 -5.25 -5.19
C GLN A 91 9.93 -6.68 -5.68
N LEU A 92 9.23 -7.12 -6.73
CA LEU A 92 9.40 -8.46 -7.33
C LEU A 92 10.83 -8.68 -7.85
N VAL A 93 11.46 -7.65 -8.42
CA VAL A 93 12.85 -7.70 -8.90
C VAL A 93 13.88 -7.28 -7.83
N ARG A 94 13.46 -7.14 -6.58
CA ARG A 94 14.28 -6.71 -5.43
C ARG A 94 14.85 -5.30 -5.56
N GLU A 95 14.22 -4.45 -6.36
CA GLU A 95 14.51 -3.02 -6.37
C GLU A 95 13.82 -2.35 -5.17
N PRO A 96 14.53 -1.50 -4.40
CA PRO A 96 13.91 -0.76 -3.30
C PRO A 96 12.87 0.22 -3.85
N ILE A 97 11.71 0.27 -3.19
CA ILE A 97 10.68 1.29 -3.46
C ILE A 97 10.94 2.55 -2.65
N THR A 98 10.45 3.67 -3.16
CA THR A 98 10.57 4.98 -2.53
C THR A 98 9.22 5.47 -1.99
N LEU A 99 9.22 6.63 -1.32
CA LEU A 99 7.96 7.23 -0.85
C LEU A 99 7.11 7.74 -2.01
N GLU A 100 7.73 8.18 -3.09
CA GLU A 100 7.06 8.60 -4.32
C GLU A 100 6.30 7.42 -4.96
N ASP A 101 6.86 6.21 -4.88
CA ASP A 101 6.19 5.00 -5.35
C ASP A 101 4.91 4.70 -4.55
N ILE A 102 4.90 4.97 -3.24
CA ILE A 102 3.71 4.83 -2.39
C ILE A 102 2.71 5.96 -2.64
N GLU A 103 3.17 7.21 -2.71
CA GLU A 103 2.32 8.37 -3.01
C GLU A 103 1.58 8.19 -4.36
N ALA A 104 2.22 7.54 -5.33
CA ALA A 104 1.61 7.24 -6.62
C ALA A 104 0.39 6.30 -6.53
N ILE A 105 0.20 5.56 -5.43
CA ILE A 105 -0.99 4.73 -5.17
C ILE A 105 -1.89 5.26 -4.05
N ASP A 106 -1.40 6.22 -3.25
CA ASP A 106 -2.06 6.76 -2.06
C ASP A 106 -1.68 8.23 -1.84
N MET A 107 -2.18 9.09 -2.73
CA MET A 107 -1.83 10.51 -2.77
C MET A 107 -2.41 11.25 -1.55
N GLN A 108 -3.68 11.02 -1.22
CA GLN A 108 -4.37 11.76 -0.15
C GLN A 108 -3.66 11.59 1.20
N SER A 109 -3.30 10.36 1.58
CA SER A 109 -2.62 10.12 2.86
C SER A 109 -1.27 10.83 2.94
N PHE A 110 -0.53 10.88 1.83
CA PHE A 110 0.74 11.60 1.76
C PHE A 110 0.57 13.12 1.75
N THR A 111 -0.45 13.64 1.08
CA THR A 111 -0.80 15.07 1.12
C THR A 111 -1.06 15.53 2.55
N ILE A 112 -1.89 14.78 3.30
CA ILE A 112 -2.22 15.10 4.69
C ILE A 112 -0.95 15.15 5.56
N ILE A 113 -0.09 14.14 5.47
CA ILE A 113 1.16 14.10 6.26
C ILE A 113 2.10 15.27 5.89
N LYS A 114 2.24 15.59 4.61
CA LYS A 114 3.08 16.71 4.13
C LYS A 114 2.55 18.07 4.59
N GLU A 115 1.23 18.26 4.54
CA GLU A 115 0.58 19.48 5.02
C GLU A 115 0.79 19.67 6.53
N MET A 116 0.64 18.60 7.32
CA MET A 116 0.91 18.64 8.76
C MET A 116 2.38 18.96 9.07
N GLU A 117 3.32 18.37 8.34
CA GLU A 117 4.75 18.70 8.47
C GLU A 117 5.01 20.17 8.16
N MET A 118 4.48 20.68 7.05
CA MET A 118 4.64 22.08 6.66
C MET A 118 4.09 23.04 7.71
N GLN A 119 2.90 22.77 8.25
CA GLN A 119 2.28 23.60 9.28
C GLN A 119 3.12 23.64 10.55
N ILE A 120 3.61 22.48 11.01
CA ILE A 120 4.45 22.39 12.21
C ILE A 120 5.78 23.14 12.02
N GLU A 121 6.41 23.00 10.85
CA GLU A 121 7.64 23.73 10.53
C GLU A 121 7.41 25.25 10.52
N GLN A 122 6.32 25.71 9.91
CA GLN A 122 5.97 27.14 9.87
C GLN A 122 5.72 27.71 11.28
N SER A 123 4.96 27.00 12.12
CA SER A 123 4.69 27.47 13.47
C SER A 123 5.94 27.51 14.35
N GLN A 124 6.91 26.60 14.14
CA GLN A 124 8.21 26.66 14.83
C GLN A 124 9.04 27.88 14.43
N LEU A 125 8.98 28.32 13.17
CA LEU A 125 9.70 29.50 12.69
C LEU A 125 9.17 30.82 13.27
N ILE A 126 7.87 30.88 13.56
CA ILE A 126 7.18 32.10 14.02
C ILE A 126 7.26 32.24 15.56
N ASN A 127 7.83 31.25 16.28
CA ASN A 127 7.85 31.18 17.76
C ASN A 127 6.46 31.31 18.41
N SER A 128 5.39 30.96 17.67
CA SER A 128 4.02 31.01 18.14
C SER A 128 3.56 29.63 18.63
N ASN A 129 3.98 29.24 19.84
CA ASN A 129 3.52 28.00 20.49
C ASN A 129 1.98 27.91 20.54
N ILE A 130 1.28 29.05 20.59
CA ILE A 130 -0.19 29.15 20.59
C ILE A 130 -0.81 28.54 19.32
N ASP A 131 -0.13 28.61 18.18
CA ASP A 131 -0.64 28.11 16.89
C ASP A 131 -0.47 26.59 16.77
N ILE A 132 0.61 26.06 17.37
CA ILE A 132 0.89 24.62 17.43
C ILE A 132 -0.16 23.91 18.30
N ASP A 133 -0.39 24.38 19.52
CA ASP A 133 -1.35 23.75 20.42
C ASP A 133 -2.78 23.81 19.84
N TYR A 134 -3.13 24.89 19.12
CA TYR A 134 -4.40 24.97 18.39
C TYR A 134 -4.47 23.97 17.23
N LEU A 135 -3.42 23.84 16.41
CA LEU A 135 -3.34 22.86 15.32
C LEU A 135 -3.55 21.43 15.85
N PHE A 136 -2.87 21.07 16.94
CA PHE A 136 -2.98 19.74 17.54
C PHE A 136 -4.34 19.49 18.19
N SER A 137 -4.93 20.51 18.85
CA SER A 137 -6.22 20.37 19.51
C SER A 137 -7.43 20.44 18.57
N SER A 138 -7.27 21.00 17.35
CA SER A 138 -8.36 21.14 16.39
C SER A 138 -8.29 20.14 15.24
N ILE A 139 -7.19 20.12 14.49
CA ILE A 139 -7.05 19.36 13.24
C ILE A 139 -6.53 17.94 13.50
N MET A 140 -5.70 17.77 14.52
CA MET A 140 -5.00 16.50 14.81
C MET A 140 -5.50 15.80 16.08
N SER A 141 -6.59 16.27 16.69
CA SER A 141 -7.09 15.78 17.98
C SER A 141 -7.47 14.31 17.95
N GLU A 142 -7.86 13.78 16.80
CA GLU A 142 -8.21 12.38 16.57
C GLU A 142 -7.02 11.53 16.09
N LEU A 143 -5.87 12.14 15.78
CA LEU A 143 -4.70 11.37 15.36
C LEU A 143 -4.07 10.66 16.55
N ARG A 144 -3.76 9.38 16.32
CA ARG A 144 -3.08 8.50 17.26
C ARG A 144 -1.82 7.96 16.63
N PHE A 145 -1.01 7.28 17.43
CA PHE A 145 0.20 6.59 16.97
C PHE A 145 -0.12 5.27 16.25
N ASP A 146 -1.10 5.32 15.36
CA ASP A 146 -1.55 4.26 14.48
C ASP A 146 -1.72 4.77 13.04
N VAL A 147 -2.01 3.86 12.11
CA VAL A 147 -2.16 4.17 10.70
C VAL A 147 -3.19 3.24 10.06
N ALA A 148 -3.99 3.78 9.13
CA ALA A 148 -4.78 2.96 8.23
C ALA A 148 -3.90 2.39 7.12
N SER A 149 -3.85 1.07 7.00
CA SER A 149 -3.21 0.38 5.88
C SER A 149 -3.88 0.73 4.54
N SER A 150 -3.24 0.37 3.43
CA SER A 150 -3.84 0.42 2.09
C SER A 150 -5.07 -0.49 1.95
N ALA A 151 -5.41 -1.33 2.93
CA ALA A 151 -6.65 -2.09 2.99
C ALA A 151 -7.70 -1.48 3.96
N GLY A 152 -7.38 -0.36 4.62
CA GLY A 152 -8.24 0.28 5.62
C GLY A 152 -8.17 -0.34 7.02
N GLN A 153 -7.31 -1.33 7.25
CA GLN A 153 -7.07 -1.90 8.57
C GLN A 153 -6.17 -0.98 9.40
N THR A 154 -6.54 -0.72 10.66
CA THR A 154 -5.73 0.07 11.60
C THR A 154 -4.55 -0.72 12.15
N TYR A 155 -3.35 -0.14 12.11
CA TYR A 155 -2.13 -0.70 12.66
C TYR A 155 -1.45 0.27 13.63
N GLU A 156 -1.18 -0.19 14.85
CA GLU A 156 -0.41 0.59 15.82
C GLU A 156 1.07 0.66 15.41
N LEU A 157 1.59 1.87 15.21
CA LEU A 157 3.00 2.12 14.84
C LEU A 157 3.96 1.89 16.01
N VAL A 158 3.44 1.95 17.24
CA VAL A 158 4.13 1.63 18.50
C VAL A 158 3.19 0.80 19.40
N PRO A 159 3.70 0.01 20.35
CA PRO A 159 2.83 -0.70 21.30
C PRO A 159 1.88 0.25 22.04
N GLY A 160 0.56 -0.01 21.97
CA GLY A 160 -0.45 0.86 22.57
C GLY A 160 -0.67 2.17 21.82
N GLY A 161 -0.17 2.28 20.59
CA GLY A 161 -0.18 3.51 19.79
C GLY A 161 -1.58 4.11 19.56
N LYS A 162 -2.62 3.27 19.54
CA LYS A 162 -4.02 3.70 19.44
C LYS A 162 -4.47 4.64 20.57
N ASP A 163 -3.81 4.57 21.73
CA ASP A 163 -4.14 5.36 22.92
C ASP A 163 -3.18 6.55 23.09
N ILE A 164 -2.18 6.69 22.21
CA ILE A 164 -1.15 7.73 22.28
C ILE A 164 -1.50 8.85 21.28
N PRO A 165 -1.92 10.05 21.73
CA PRO A 165 -2.21 11.17 20.85
C PRO A 165 -0.93 11.71 20.20
N ILE A 166 -1.09 12.20 18.98
CA ILE A 166 -0.02 12.88 18.25
C ILE A 166 0.11 14.32 18.77
N THR A 167 1.34 14.76 19.01
CA THR A 167 1.72 16.07 19.57
C THR A 167 2.92 16.62 18.81
N ALA A 168 3.21 17.91 18.93
CA ALA A 168 4.36 18.52 18.27
C ALA A 168 5.69 17.82 18.61
N ALA A 169 5.82 17.36 19.86
CA ALA A 169 7.01 16.69 20.35
C ALA A 169 7.22 15.29 19.73
N ASN A 170 6.13 14.57 19.43
CA ASN A 170 6.20 13.19 18.95
C ASN A 170 5.91 13.03 17.45
N PHE A 171 5.41 14.08 16.79
CA PHE A 171 4.98 14.05 15.39
C PHE A 171 6.11 13.65 14.43
N LYS A 172 7.34 14.13 14.65
CA LYS A 172 8.50 13.73 13.83
C LYS A 172 8.75 12.23 13.89
N ASP A 173 8.60 11.61 15.07
CA ASP A 173 8.76 10.17 15.23
C ASP A 173 7.59 9.40 14.59
N TYR A 174 6.37 9.93 14.70
CA TYR A 174 5.19 9.41 14.03
C TYR A 174 5.39 9.36 12.51
N CYS A 175 5.78 10.47 11.87
CA CYS A 175 6.00 10.52 10.42
C CYS A 175 7.10 9.55 9.96
N ARG A 176 8.17 9.40 10.75
CA ARG A 176 9.22 8.42 10.49
C ARG A 176 8.68 6.99 10.49
N LYS A 177 7.92 6.60 11.53
CA LYS A 177 7.34 5.25 11.65
C LYS A 177 6.24 5.00 10.63
N TYR A 178 5.43 6.01 10.32
CA TYR A 178 4.45 5.97 9.25
C TYR A 178 5.12 5.59 7.93
N ARG A 179 6.15 6.34 7.52
CA ARG A 179 6.93 6.06 6.28
C ARG A 179 7.56 4.68 6.28
N GLU A 180 8.17 4.28 7.39
CA GLU A 180 8.76 2.94 7.56
C GLU A 180 7.71 1.83 7.37
N TYR A 181 6.52 1.99 7.95
CA TYR A 181 5.40 1.08 7.75
C TYR A 181 4.95 1.05 6.29
N ARG A 182 4.70 2.21 5.67
CA ARG A 182 4.21 2.30 4.28
C ARG A 182 5.18 1.66 3.28
N LEU A 183 6.49 1.82 3.46
CA LEU A 183 7.52 1.21 2.60
C LEU A 183 7.59 -0.32 2.71
N ASN A 184 7.15 -0.89 3.83
CA ASN A 184 7.23 -2.33 4.09
C ASN A 184 5.88 -3.04 4.00
N GLU A 185 4.80 -2.31 3.70
CA GLU A 185 3.42 -2.79 3.83
C GLU A 185 3.12 -4.08 3.05
N PHE A 186 3.70 -4.22 1.85
CA PHE A 186 3.44 -5.36 0.96
C PHE A 186 4.53 -6.43 0.97
N SER A 187 5.63 -6.20 1.70
CA SER A 187 6.85 -7.03 1.65
C SER A 187 6.56 -8.52 1.85
N ARG A 188 5.74 -8.84 2.86
CA ARG A 188 5.41 -10.21 3.26
C ARG A 188 4.59 -10.95 2.20
N GLN A 189 3.71 -10.25 1.49
CA GLN A 189 2.89 -10.80 0.41
C GLN A 189 3.73 -11.00 -0.84
N ILE A 190 4.58 -10.01 -1.18
CA ILE A 190 5.52 -10.11 -2.30
C ILE A 190 6.46 -11.31 -2.12
N ASP A 191 6.91 -11.60 -0.89
CA ASP A 191 7.74 -12.77 -0.61
C ASP A 191 7.10 -14.11 -0.98
N PHE A 192 5.76 -14.20 -1.02
CA PHE A 192 5.08 -15.40 -1.51
C PHE A 192 4.90 -15.42 -3.03
N ILE A 193 4.94 -14.28 -3.70
CA ILE A 193 4.85 -14.19 -5.17
C ILE A 193 6.21 -14.47 -5.82
N ARG A 194 7.30 -14.07 -5.17
CA ARG A 194 8.67 -14.25 -5.65
C ARG A 194 9.14 -15.72 -5.55
#